data_AF-A0A653LSE4-F1
#
_entry.id   AF-A0A653LSE4-F1
#
_cell.length_a   1.000
_cell.length_b   1.000
_cell.length_c   1.000
_cell.angle_alpha   90.00
_cell.angle_beta   90.00
_cell.angle_gamma   90.00
#
_symmetry.space_group_name_H-M   'P 1'
#
loop_
_entity.id
_entity.type
_entity.pdbx_description
1 polymer ?
#
loop_
_entity_poly.entity_id
_entity_poly.type
_entity_poly.pdbx_seq_one_letter_code
_entity_poly.pdbx_strand_id
1 'polypeptide(L)'
;MALSGGRNVEAGGLQGRLYASVQEPGTSVEAEVRHAYVLLHGIGVSHRYLARLHRELAQVADVYSFDLPGFGKAARPHRQLQVEDFAAFVSAVLTDEGVGTCVVVGHSMGTQFAVELALRDPGRVAAAVLMGPVVDSSRNTVPQQAMSLARDAMLCESLTSNAIVFSDYFRAGPRWYLTELPVMMQYPMEDRLVSVRQPVLVLRGTKDPVARRSWCVKLSTAAQQGSMDEVLGQGHVFQHTAPVASAQAISGWVRAVDGFGVPA
;
A
#
# COMPACT_ATOMS: atom_id res chain seq x y z
N MET A 1 -5.31 15.92 -4.38
CA MET A 1 -4.59 16.90 -3.53
C MET A 1 -3.50 16.16 -2.79
N ALA A 2 -2.27 16.67 -2.77
CA ALA A 2 -1.16 16.04 -2.03
C ALA A 2 -1.33 16.23 -0.52
N LEU A 3 -0.65 15.41 0.28
CA LEU A 3 -0.50 15.65 1.72
C LEU A 3 0.52 16.78 1.92
N SER A 4 0.24 17.69 2.85
CA SER A 4 1.21 18.68 3.34
C SER A 4 2.13 18.05 4.39
N GLY A 5 3.21 18.74 4.77
CA GLY A 5 4.05 18.33 5.91
C GLY A 5 4.98 17.14 5.67
N GLY A 6 5.11 16.63 4.45
CA GLY A 6 6.03 15.54 4.16
C GLY A 6 7.49 15.93 4.42
N ARG A 7 8.24 15.09 5.12
CA ARG A 7 9.67 15.31 5.41
C ARG A 7 10.54 14.22 4.79
N ASN A 8 11.80 14.55 4.55
CA ASN A 8 12.78 13.59 4.07
C ASN A 8 13.13 12.62 5.19
N VAL A 9 13.26 11.35 4.84
CA VAL A 9 13.70 10.27 5.73
C VAL A 9 14.78 9.47 5.00
N GLU A 10 15.75 8.96 5.74
CA GLU A 10 16.87 8.21 5.20
C GLU A 10 17.12 6.97 6.04
N ALA A 11 17.29 5.82 5.39
CA ALA A 11 17.64 4.58 6.05
C ALA A 11 18.42 3.67 5.09
N GLY A 12 19.51 3.07 5.58
CA GLY A 12 20.31 2.14 4.77
C GLY A 12 20.90 2.76 3.49
N GLY A 13 21.19 4.07 3.50
CA GLY A 13 21.66 4.81 2.32
C GLY A 13 20.60 5.06 1.24
N LEU A 14 19.32 4.78 1.54
CA LEU A 14 18.19 5.09 0.69
C LEU A 14 17.43 6.29 1.25
N GLN A 15 16.93 7.14 0.37
CA GLN A 15 16.15 8.32 0.75
C GLN A 15 14.70 8.16 0.32
N GLY A 16 13.78 8.57 1.18
CA GLY A 16 12.35 8.64 0.89
C GLY A 16 11.72 9.89 1.48
N ARG A 17 10.39 9.97 1.43
CA ARG A 17 9.63 10.96 2.19
C ARG A 17 8.55 10.30 3.02
N LEU A 18 8.35 10.82 4.23
CA LEU A 18 7.32 10.39 5.14
C LEU A 18 6.29 11.50 5.32
N TYR A 19 5.01 11.13 5.28
CA TYR A 19 3.85 11.97 5.56
C TYR A 19 3.09 11.34 6.71
N ALA A 20 3.19 11.93 7.90
CA ALA A 20 2.45 11.51 9.08
C ALA A 20 1.20 12.39 9.26
N SER A 21 0.10 11.81 9.75
CA SER A 21 -1.06 12.58 10.20
C SER A 21 -0.65 13.56 11.30
N VAL A 22 -0.96 14.84 11.12
CA VAL A 22 -0.62 15.89 12.09
C VAL A 22 -1.64 15.86 13.23
N GLN A 23 -1.19 15.78 14.49
CA GLN A 23 -2.04 16.09 15.64
C GLN A 23 -2.32 17.60 15.64
N GLU A 24 -3.59 18.00 15.80
CA GLU A 24 -3.85 19.38 16.18
C GLU A 24 -3.37 19.60 17.63
N PRO A 25 -2.46 20.54 17.88
CA PRO A 25 -2.00 20.81 19.23
C PRO A 25 -3.17 21.42 20.04
N GLY A 26 -3.74 20.65 20.96
CA GLY A 26 -4.77 21.12 21.90
C GLY A 26 -5.91 20.15 22.22
N THR A 27 -6.08 19.06 21.46
CA THR A 27 -7.05 18.00 21.81
C THR A 27 -6.43 17.00 22.77
N SER A 28 -6.32 17.40 24.03
CA SER A 28 -6.12 16.46 25.15
C SER A 28 -7.41 15.69 25.40
N VAL A 29 -7.74 14.78 24.50
CA VAL A 29 -8.61 13.64 24.83
C VAL A 29 -7.67 12.58 25.39
N GLU A 30 -8.05 11.96 26.51
CA GLU A 30 -7.33 10.83 27.11
C GLU A 30 -6.80 9.90 26.02
N ALA A 31 -5.54 9.46 26.14
CA ALA A 31 -4.80 8.72 25.12
C ALA A 31 -5.48 7.38 24.80
N GLU A 32 -6.57 7.43 24.02
CA GLU A 32 -7.15 6.28 23.37
C GLU A 32 -6.06 5.69 22.48
N VAL A 33 -5.80 4.39 22.63
CA VAL A 33 -4.78 3.70 21.84
C VAL A 33 -5.18 3.78 20.38
N ARG A 34 -4.63 4.75 19.66
CA ARG A 34 -4.86 4.94 18.23
C ARG A 34 -4.04 3.91 17.48
N HIS A 35 -4.71 3.20 16.59
CA HIS A 35 -4.08 2.29 15.67
C HIS A 35 -3.12 3.04 14.74
N ALA A 36 -1.99 2.43 14.37
CA ALA A 36 -1.11 2.98 13.35
C ALA A 36 -1.34 2.28 12.00
N TYR A 37 -1.55 3.05 10.94
CA TYR A 37 -1.62 2.57 9.56
C TYR A 37 -0.42 3.04 8.75
N VAL A 38 0.22 2.11 8.04
CA VAL A 38 1.35 2.39 7.16
C VAL A 38 0.90 2.17 5.71
N LEU A 39 0.79 3.25 4.93
CA LEU A 39 0.30 3.22 3.56
C LEU A 39 1.46 3.20 2.54
N LEU A 40 1.50 2.16 1.71
CA LEU A 40 2.54 1.92 0.72
C LEU A 40 1.99 2.00 -0.70
N HIS A 41 2.61 2.84 -1.53
CA HIS A 41 2.16 3.08 -2.91
C HIS A 41 2.67 2.00 -3.89
N GLY A 42 2.06 1.96 -5.08
CA GLY A 42 2.45 1.07 -6.17
C GLY A 42 3.61 1.60 -7.01
N ILE A 43 4.00 0.83 -8.02
CA ILE A 43 5.10 1.19 -8.91
C ILE A 43 4.81 2.50 -9.65
N GLY A 44 5.79 3.39 -9.72
CA GLY A 44 5.73 4.62 -10.51
C GLY A 44 4.77 5.70 -9.99
N VAL A 45 4.07 5.44 -8.89
CA VAL A 45 3.17 6.41 -8.23
C VAL A 45 3.80 6.94 -6.93
N SER A 46 3.03 7.67 -6.12
CA SER A 46 3.50 8.33 -4.90
C SER A 46 2.41 8.34 -3.83
N HIS A 47 2.66 8.93 -2.65
CA HIS A 47 1.62 9.15 -1.62
C HIS A 47 0.36 9.88 -2.15
N ARG A 48 0.45 10.62 -3.26
CA ARG A 48 -0.60 11.54 -3.74
C ARG A 48 -1.93 10.85 -4.01
N TYR A 49 -1.91 9.63 -4.54
CA TYR A 49 -3.14 8.86 -4.80
C TYR A 49 -3.68 8.15 -3.54
N LEU A 50 -2.86 7.99 -2.49
CA LEU A 50 -3.27 7.51 -1.17
C LEU A 50 -3.77 8.65 -0.27
N ALA A 51 -3.51 9.91 -0.63
CA ALA A 51 -3.80 11.07 0.22
C ALA A 51 -5.26 11.20 0.67
N ARG A 52 -6.22 10.71 -0.12
CA ARG A 52 -7.64 10.70 0.28
C ARG A 52 -7.89 9.64 1.34
N LEU A 53 -7.50 8.39 1.08
CA LEU A 53 -7.56 7.31 2.08
C LEU A 53 -6.80 7.67 3.37
N HIS A 54 -5.62 8.27 3.27
CA HIS A 54 -4.85 8.75 4.41
C HIS A 54 -5.69 9.63 5.32
N ARG A 55 -6.40 10.62 4.76
CA ARG A 55 -7.22 11.55 5.55
C ARG A 55 -8.43 10.87 6.19
N GLU A 56 -9.04 9.92 5.50
CA GLU A 56 -10.16 9.16 6.07
C GLU A 56 -9.71 8.31 7.26
N LEU A 57 -8.59 7.57 7.14
CA LEU A 57 -8.04 6.79 8.25
C LEU A 57 -7.51 7.68 9.39
N ALA A 58 -6.93 8.84 9.07
CA ALA A 58 -6.36 9.77 10.05
C ALA A 58 -7.41 10.41 10.98
N GLN A 59 -8.70 10.29 10.67
CA GLN A 59 -9.76 10.74 11.58
C GLN A 59 -9.73 9.96 12.91
N VAL A 60 -9.36 8.67 12.87
CA VAL A 60 -9.45 7.75 14.02
C VAL A 60 -8.17 6.99 14.35
N ALA A 61 -7.11 7.21 13.57
CA ALA A 61 -5.85 6.49 13.70
C ALA A 61 -4.65 7.40 13.39
N ASP A 62 -3.45 6.93 13.71
CA ASP A 62 -2.21 7.53 13.22
C ASP A 62 -1.89 6.93 11.85
N VAL A 63 -1.55 7.76 10.87
CA VAL A 63 -1.34 7.31 9.49
C VAL A 63 -0.01 7.81 8.95
N TYR A 64 0.78 6.88 8.44
CA TYR A 64 2.10 7.10 7.88
C TYR A 64 2.06 6.72 6.40
N SER A 65 2.25 7.68 5.50
CA SER A 65 2.33 7.45 4.06
C SER A 65 3.72 7.78 3.55
N PHE A 66 4.20 6.98 2.61
CA PHE A 66 5.55 7.12 2.06
C PHE A 66 5.53 7.64 0.62
N ASP A 67 6.56 8.39 0.24
CA ASP A 67 7.17 8.29 -1.09
C ASP A 67 8.42 7.42 -0.93
N LEU A 68 8.38 6.20 -1.47
CA LEU A 68 9.47 5.23 -1.39
C LEU A 68 10.66 5.63 -2.27
N PRO A 69 11.88 5.12 -2.00
CA PRO A 69 13.07 5.44 -2.79
C PRO A 69 12.87 5.36 -4.30
N GLY A 70 13.23 6.42 -5.01
CA GLY A 70 13.06 6.56 -6.47
C GLY A 70 11.65 6.90 -6.96
N PHE A 71 10.68 7.04 -6.06
CA PHE A 71 9.31 7.39 -6.40
C PHE A 71 8.88 8.75 -5.82
N GLY A 72 7.80 9.32 -6.36
CA GLY A 72 7.29 10.62 -5.92
C GLY A 72 8.36 11.72 -5.97
N LYS A 73 8.68 12.30 -4.81
CA LYS A 73 9.75 13.31 -4.65
C LYS A 73 11.05 12.75 -4.06
N ALA A 74 11.14 11.44 -3.83
CA ALA A 74 12.33 10.81 -3.29
C ALA A 74 13.46 10.75 -4.32
N ALA A 75 14.71 10.79 -3.85
CA ALA A 75 15.87 10.64 -4.71
C ALA A 75 15.90 9.23 -5.34
N ARG A 76 16.36 9.12 -6.58
CA ARG A 76 16.53 7.83 -7.26
C ARG A 76 17.79 7.12 -6.76
N PRO A 77 17.68 5.87 -6.32
CA PRO A 77 18.85 5.05 -6.01
C PRO A 77 19.77 4.83 -7.22
N HIS A 78 21.05 4.55 -6.96
CA HIS A 78 22.04 4.24 -8.01
C HIS A 78 21.98 2.79 -8.50
N ARG A 79 21.15 1.94 -7.88
CA ARG A 79 20.95 0.54 -8.22
C ARG A 79 19.46 0.21 -8.27
N GLN A 80 19.10 -0.87 -8.96
CA GLN A 80 17.77 -1.48 -8.83
C GLN A 80 17.56 -1.96 -7.39
N LEU A 81 16.34 -1.79 -6.88
CA LEU A 81 15.95 -2.25 -5.54
C LEU A 81 15.08 -3.51 -5.65
N GLN A 82 15.25 -4.44 -4.71
CA GLN A 82 14.33 -5.57 -4.55
C GLN A 82 13.16 -5.17 -3.64
N VAL A 83 12.08 -5.96 -3.64
CA VAL A 83 10.91 -5.71 -2.78
C VAL A 83 11.31 -5.66 -1.30
N GLU A 84 12.25 -6.51 -0.91
CA GLU A 84 12.86 -6.61 0.40
C GLU A 84 13.63 -5.34 0.80
N ASP A 85 14.27 -4.65 -0.15
CA ASP A 85 14.97 -3.38 0.11
C ASP A 85 13.96 -2.29 0.51
N PHE A 86 12.81 -2.23 -0.16
CA PHE A 86 11.74 -1.28 0.18
C PHE A 86 11.14 -1.57 1.55
N ALA A 87 10.87 -2.84 1.86
CA ALA A 87 10.38 -3.23 3.18
C ALA A 87 11.41 -2.93 4.29
N ALA A 88 12.70 -3.16 4.01
CA ALA A 88 13.79 -2.82 4.93
C ALA A 88 13.86 -1.32 5.21
N PHE A 89 13.74 -0.50 4.17
CA PHE A 89 13.68 0.95 4.30
C PHE A 89 12.50 1.39 5.16
N VAL A 90 11.29 0.88 4.90
CA VAL A 90 10.10 1.23 5.68
C VAL A 90 10.25 0.81 7.14
N SER A 91 10.69 -0.43 7.40
CA SER A 91 10.94 -0.97 8.75
C SER A 91 11.91 -0.08 9.56
N ALA A 92 13.01 0.35 8.94
CA ALA A 92 13.99 1.22 9.57
C ALA A 92 13.39 2.60 9.88
N VAL A 93 12.70 3.22 8.91
CA VAL A 93 12.04 4.52 9.15
C VAL A 93 11.00 4.39 10.27
N LEU A 94 10.16 3.35 10.29
CA LEU A 94 9.19 3.15 11.38
C LEU A 94 9.86 2.98 12.75
N THR A 95 11.07 2.45 12.80
CA THR A 95 11.87 2.37 14.03
C THR A 95 12.30 3.75 14.50
N ASP A 96 12.84 4.56 13.60
CA ASP A 96 13.28 5.93 13.91
C ASP A 96 12.11 6.82 14.34
N GLU A 97 10.92 6.53 13.81
CA GLU A 97 9.66 7.20 14.14
C GLU A 97 9.01 6.72 15.45
N GLY A 98 9.57 5.69 16.11
CA GLY A 98 8.99 5.11 17.31
C GLY A 98 7.64 4.44 17.08
N VAL A 99 7.30 4.07 15.84
CA VAL A 99 6.03 3.41 15.51
C VAL A 99 6.13 1.96 15.95
N GLY A 100 5.46 1.61 17.06
CA GLY A 100 5.35 0.22 17.53
C GLY A 100 4.47 -0.62 16.61
N THR A 101 3.37 -1.15 17.15
CA THR A 101 2.47 -2.03 16.39
C THR A 101 1.68 -1.27 15.32
N CYS A 102 1.62 -1.80 14.09
CA CYS A 102 0.90 -1.16 12.98
C CYS A 102 0.19 -2.15 12.03
N VAL A 103 -0.80 -1.64 11.30
CA VAL A 103 -1.38 -2.28 10.11
C VAL A 103 -0.71 -1.74 8.87
N VAL A 104 -0.12 -2.63 8.07
CA VAL A 104 0.47 -2.24 6.79
C VAL A 104 -0.56 -2.37 5.67
N VAL A 105 -0.72 -1.31 4.88
CA VAL A 105 -1.69 -1.23 3.78
C VAL A 105 -0.94 -0.94 2.49
N GLY A 106 -0.80 -1.95 1.65
CA GLY A 106 -0.15 -1.84 0.34
C GLY A 106 -1.16 -1.70 -0.78
N HIS A 107 -0.90 -0.86 -1.78
CA HIS A 107 -1.67 -0.83 -3.02
C HIS A 107 -0.83 -1.20 -4.25
N SER A 108 -1.36 -2.04 -5.14
CA SER A 108 -0.66 -2.46 -6.37
C SER A 108 0.69 -3.11 -6.04
N MET A 109 1.83 -2.67 -6.59
CA MET A 109 3.17 -3.15 -6.15
C MET A 109 3.40 -2.96 -4.64
N GLY A 110 2.74 -1.98 -4.02
CA GLY A 110 2.77 -1.78 -2.57
C GLY A 110 2.28 -2.98 -1.77
N THR A 111 1.46 -3.86 -2.36
CA THR A 111 1.06 -5.14 -1.74
C THR A 111 2.25 -6.07 -1.54
N GLN A 112 3.24 -6.05 -2.43
CA GLN A 112 4.47 -6.84 -2.31
C GLN A 112 5.32 -6.31 -1.15
N PHE A 113 5.47 -4.99 -1.05
CA PHE A 113 6.16 -4.35 0.08
C PHE A 113 5.47 -4.62 1.42
N ALA A 114 4.14 -4.66 1.44
CA ALA A 114 3.35 -4.97 2.64
C ALA A 114 3.58 -6.41 3.12
N VAL A 115 3.59 -7.37 2.19
CA VAL A 115 3.92 -8.78 2.51
C VAL A 115 5.35 -8.90 3.04
N GLU A 116 6.32 -8.26 2.37
CA GLU A 116 7.71 -8.29 2.84
C GLU A 116 7.89 -7.63 4.21
N LEU A 117 7.19 -6.54 4.50
CA LEU A 117 7.24 -5.91 5.81
C LEU A 117 6.64 -6.83 6.89
N ALA A 118 5.55 -7.54 6.60
CA ALA A 118 4.93 -8.50 7.51
C ALA A 118 5.84 -9.70 7.82
N LEU A 119 6.59 -10.18 6.82
CA LEU A 119 7.58 -11.26 6.98
C LEU A 119 8.83 -10.79 7.74
N ARG A 120 9.27 -9.55 7.48
CA ARG A 120 10.46 -8.96 8.09
C ARG A 120 10.27 -8.65 9.57
N ASP A 121 9.18 -7.97 9.91
CA ASP A 121 8.92 -7.47 11.28
C ASP A 121 7.61 -8.07 11.83
N PRO A 122 7.56 -9.39 12.08
CA PRO A 122 6.30 -10.03 12.44
C PRO A 122 5.72 -9.61 13.79
N GLY A 123 6.56 -9.09 14.70
CA GLY A 123 6.11 -8.50 15.97
C GLY A 123 5.61 -7.06 15.86
N ARG A 124 5.92 -6.36 14.76
CA ARG A 124 5.48 -4.97 14.51
C ARG A 124 4.21 -4.93 13.68
N VAL A 125 4.16 -5.73 12.62
CA VAL A 125 3.00 -5.80 11.74
C VAL A 125 1.95 -6.67 12.41
N ALA A 126 0.83 -6.07 12.79
CA ALA A 126 -0.29 -6.79 13.39
C ALA A 126 -1.26 -7.37 12.36
N ALA A 127 -1.44 -6.67 11.24
CA ALA A 127 -2.20 -7.15 10.09
C ALA A 127 -1.71 -6.49 8.80
N ALA A 128 -1.97 -7.15 7.66
CA ALA A 128 -1.63 -6.64 6.34
C ALA A 128 -2.88 -6.51 5.44
N VAL A 129 -3.02 -5.39 4.76
CA VAL A 129 -4.06 -5.14 3.77
C VAL A 129 -3.44 -5.01 2.39
N LEU A 130 -3.87 -5.86 1.47
CA LEU A 130 -3.42 -5.91 0.09
C LEU A 130 -4.52 -5.32 -0.82
N MET A 131 -4.41 -4.04 -1.13
CA MET A 131 -5.34 -3.33 -2.01
C MET A 131 -4.92 -3.50 -3.47
N GLY A 132 -5.79 -4.08 -4.29
CA GLY A 132 -5.54 -4.25 -5.73
C GLY A 132 -4.20 -4.94 -6.02
N PRO A 133 -3.94 -6.16 -5.53
CA PRO A 133 -2.68 -6.86 -5.78
C PRO A 133 -2.42 -7.06 -7.27
N VAL A 134 -1.17 -6.85 -7.69
CA VAL A 134 -0.70 -6.98 -9.08
C VAL A 134 -0.19 -8.37 -9.42
N VAL A 135 0.17 -8.59 -10.69
CA VAL A 135 0.83 -9.82 -11.18
C VAL A 135 0.00 -11.07 -10.90
N ASP A 136 -1.27 -11.00 -11.32
CA ASP A 136 -2.15 -12.17 -11.41
C ASP A 136 -1.41 -13.32 -12.12
N SER A 137 -1.20 -14.43 -11.43
CA SER A 137 -0.39 -15.55 -11.93
C SER A 137 -0.94 -16.22 -13.18
N SER A 138 -2.24 -16.06 -13.48
CA SER A 138 -2.83 -16.52 -14.73
C SER A 138 -2.70 -15.50 -15.88
N ARG A 139 -2.17 -14.31 -15.60
CA ARG A 139 -1.87 -13.21 -16.55
C ARG A 139 -0.57 -12.47 -16.18
N ASN A 140 0.51 -13.21 -16.00
CA ASN A 140 1.77 -12.72 -15.43
C ASN A 140 2.80 -12.20 -16.47
N THR A 141 2.38 -11.84 -17.69
CA THR A 141 3.28 -11.23 -18.67
C THR A 141 3.15 -9.71 -18.70
N VAL A 142 4.23 -9.01 -19.05
CA VAL A 142 4.24 -7.53 -19.15
C VAL A 142 3.13 -7.01 -20.10
N PRO A 143 2.91 -7.58 -21.31
CA PRO A 143 1.83 -7.13 -22.18
C PRO A 143 0.43 -7.31 -21.57
N GLN A 144 0.20 -8.40 -20.81
CA GLN A 144 -1.08 -8.64 -20.15
C GLN A 144 -1.33 -7.63 -19.02
N GLN A 145 -0.30 -7.34 -18.21
CA GLN A 145 -0.39 -6.33 -17.15
C GLN A 145 -0.63 -4.94 -17.74
N ALA A 146 0.09 -4.58 -18.81
CA ALA A 146 -0.10 -3.32 -19.53
C ALA A 146 -1.53 -3.21 -20.11
N MET A 147 -2.05 -4.30 -20.68
CA MET A 147 -3.44 -4.34 -21.19
C MET A 147 -4.47 -4.19 -20.07
N SER A 148 -4.26 -4.84 -18.92
CA SER A 148 -5.13 -4.68 -17.75
C SER A 148 -5.15 -3.24 -17.23
N LEU A 149 -3.98 -2.60 -17.13
CA LEU A 149 -3.86 -1.18 -16.73
C LEU A 149 -4.49 -0.24 -17.77
N ALA A 150 -4.32 -0.51 -19.06
CA ALA A 150 -4.95 0.28 -20.12
C ALA A 150 -6.49 0.17 -20.03
N ARG A 151 -7.01 -1.04 -19.81
CA ARG A 151 -8.45 -1.27 -19.62
C ARG A 151 -8.99 -0.54 -18.39
N ASP A 152 -8.24 -0.55 -17.29
CA ASP A 152 -8.59 0.18 -16.06
C ASP A 152 -8.72 1.67 -16.33
N ALA A 153 -7.66 2.25 -16.91
CA ALA A 153 -7.61 3.67 -17.23
C ALA A 153 -8.73 4.11 -18.18
N MET A 154 -9.12 3.27 -19.14
CA MET A 154 -10.14 3.62 -20.12
C MET A 154 -11.58 3.42 -19.64
N LEU A 155 -11.84 2.38 -18.84
CA LEU A 155 -13.21 1.90 -18.58
C LEU A 155 -13.64 2.00 -17.11
N CYS A 156 -12.70 2.11 -16.18
CA CYS A 156 -12.99 1.99 -14.74
C CYS A 156 -12.58 3.23 -13.96
N GLU A 157 -11.52 3.90 -14.37
CA GLU A 157 -10.97 5.05 -13.65
C GLU A 157 -11.52 6.40 -14.10
N SER A 158 -11.60 7.31 -13.14
CA SER A 158 -11.95 8.71 -13.41
C SER A 158 -10.78 9.43 -14.09
N LEU A 159 -11.08 10.46 -14.90
CA LEU A 159 -10.05 11.32 -15.52
C LEU A 159 -9.09 11.92 -14.48
N THR A 160 -9.56 12.22 -13.28
CA THR A 160 -8.73 12.76 -12.19
C THR A 160 -7.80 11.71 -11.60
N SER A 161 -8.25 10.46 -11.41
CA SER A 161 -7.41 9.34 -10.98
C SER A 161 -6.28 9.11 -11.98
N ASN A 162 -6.64 8.99 -13.27
CA ASN A 162 -5.69 8.81 -14.36
C ASN A 162 -4.68 9.95 -14.42
N ALA A 163 -5.12 11.21 -14.32
CA ALA A 163 -4.22 12.35 -14.35
C ALA A 163 -3.18 12.33 -13.21
N ILE A 164 -3.55 11.85 -12.00
CA ILE A 164 -2.60 11.69 -10.89
C ILE A 164 -1.59 10.59 -11.21
N VAL A 165 -2.06 9.42 -11.65
CA VAL A 165 -1.21 8.27 -11.97
C VAL A 165 -0.24 8.58 -13.11
N PHE A 166 -0.73 9.11 -14.23
CA PHE A 166 0.11 9.52 -15.35
C PHE A 166 1.11 10.59 -14.94
N SER A 167 0.68 11.59 -14.17
CA SER A 167 1.58 12.64 -13.68
C SER A 167 2.69 12.08 -12.78
N ASP A 168 2.40 11.05 -11.97
CA ASP A 168 3.42 10.44 -11.13
C ASP A 168 4.36 9.52 -11.93
N TYR A 169 3.89 8.81 -12.96
CA TYR A 169 4.77 8.08 -13.87
C TYR A 169 5.82 8.98 -14.51
N PHE A 170 5.42 10.20 -14.93
CA PHE A 170 6.36 11.19 -15.43
C PHE A 170 7.35 11.66 -14.34
N ARG A 171 6.90 11.86 -13.10
CA ARG A 171 7.76 12.30 -11.98
C ARG A 171 8.75 11.23 -11.52
N ALA A 172 8.28 10.00 -11.31
CA ALA A 172 9.13 8.85 -11.02
C ALA A 172 10.20 8.68 -12.10
N GLY A 173 9.84 8.99 -13.34
CA GLY A 173 10.71 8.93 -14.49
C GLY A 173 10.54 7.57 -15.18
N PRO A 174 10.17 7.53 -16.47
CA PRO A 174 9.90 6.28 -17.17
C PRO A 174 11.05 5.26 -17.10
N ARG A 175 12.31 5.73 -17.03
CA ARG A 175 13.48 4.88 -16.85
C ARG A 175 13.45 4.11 -15.53
N TRP A 176 13.13 4.78 -14.42
CA TRP A 176 13.08 4.13 -13.11
C TRP A 176 11.90 3.15 -13.02
N TYR A 177 10.74 3.52 -13.56
CA TYR A 177 9.62 2.59 -13.71
C TYR A 177 10.03 1.30 -14.44
N LEU A 178 10.73 1.43 -15.57
CA LEU A 178 11.21 0.27 -16.34
C LEU A 178 12.30 -0.51 -15.62
N THR A 179 13.12 0.14 -14.79
CA THR A 179 14.09 -0.54 -13.92
C THR A 179 13.39 -1.41 -12.88
N GLU A 180 12.33 -0.93 -12.24
CA GLU A 180 11.65 -1.66 -11.15
C GLU A 180 10.57 -2.63 -11.65
N LEU A 181 10.12 -2.49 -12.90
CA LEU A 181 9.08 -3.35 -13.49
C LEU A 181 9.45 -4.85 -13.45
N PRO A 182 10.66 -5.31 -13.82
CA PRO A 182 11.04 -6.71 -13.69
C PRO A 182 10.96 -7.23 -12.26
N VAL A 183 11.29 -6.41 -11.26
CA VAL A 183 11.22 -6.78 -9.83
C VAL A 183 9.78 -7.04 -9.43
N MET A 184 8.86 -6.13 -9.79
CA MET A 184 7.44 -6.32 -9.57
C MET A 184 6.94 -7.62 -10.20
N MET A 185 7.32 -7.88 -11.46
CA MET A 185 6.86 -9.03 -12.24
C MET A 185 7.39 -10.37 -11.75
N GLN A 186 8.58 -10.40 -11.13
CA GLN A 186 9.24 -11.62 -10.68
C GLN A 186 8.92 -11.99 -9.22
N TYR A 187 8.29 -11.08 -8.46
CA TYR A 187 8.01 -11.31 -7.05
C TYR A 187 7.03 -12.48 -6.82
N PRO A 188 7.42 -13.52 -6.05
CA PRO A 188 6.63 -14.74 -5.87
C PRO A 188 5.54 -14.57 -4.80
N MET A 189 4.54 -13.71 -5.07
CA MET A 189 3.52 -13.30 -4.09
C MET A 189 2.84 -14.47 -3.35
N GLU A 190 2.44 -15.51 -4.09
CA GLU A 190 1.74 -16.67 -3.52
C GLU A 190 2.60 -17.42 -2.49
N ASP A 191 3.85 -17.71 -2.87
CA ASP A 191 4.78 -18.47 -2.03
C ASP A 191 5.16 -17.69 -0.77
N ARG A 192 5.30 -16.36 -0.89
CA ARG A 192 5.60 -15.48 0.24
C ARG A 192 4.43 -15.40 1.22
N LEU A 193 3.20 -15.31 0.72
CA LEU A 193 2.00 -15.21 1.57
C LEU A 193 1.78 -16.43 2.46
N VAL A 194 2.17 -17.63 2.03
CA VAL A 194 2.10 -18.85 2.86
C VAL A 194 2.88 -18.68 4.17
N SER A 195 3.93 -17.84 4.16
CA SER A 195 4.78 -17.60 5.33
C SER A 195 4.28 -16.45 6.23
N VAL A 196 3.28 -15.66 5.79
CA VAL A 196 2.70 -14.57 6.57
C VAL A 196 1.77 -15.16 7.64
N ARG A 197 2.06 -14.85 8.91
CA ARG A 197 1.29 -15.37 10.06
C ARG A 197 0.18 -14.44 10.50
N GLN A 198 0.28 -13.16 10.18
CA GLN A 198 -0.69 -12.14 10.50
C GLN A 198 -1.99 -12.33 9.70
N PRO A 199 -3.11 -11.80 10.20
CA PRO A 199 -4.30 -11.58 9.39
C PRO A 199 -3.97 -10.80 8.11
N VAL A 200 -4.50 -11.26 6.97
CA VAL A 200 -4.33 -10.63 5.66
C VAL A 200 -5.69 -10.35 5.04
N LEU A 201 -5.97 -9.08 4.74
CA LEU A 201 -7.13 -8.71 3.92
C LEU A 201 -6.70 -8.47 2.47
N VAL A 202 -7.32 -9.17 1.53
CA VAL A 202 -7.23 -8.85 0.11
C VAL A 202 -8.43 -8.00 -0.30
N LEU A 203 -8.22 -6.73 -0.61
CA LEU A 203 -9.27 -5.77 -0.94
C LEU A 203 -9.17 -5.37 -2.41
N ARG A 204 -10.28 -5.43 -3.16
CA ARG A 204 -10.33 -5.02 -4.58
C ARG A 204 -11.54 -4.16 -4.91
N GLY A 205 -11.45 -3.37 -5.98
CA GLY A 205 -12.64 -2.81 -6.62
C GLY A 205 -13.37 -3.89 -7.45
N THR A 206 -14.71 -3.92 -7.46
CA THR A 206 -15.41 -4.99 -8.21
C THR A 206 -15.17 -4.95 -9.72
N LYS A 207 -14.86 -3.77 -10.27
CA LYS A 207 -14.53 -3.56 -11.68
C LYS A 207 -13.03 -3.64 -11.99
N ASP A 208 -12.19 -3.84 -10.97
CA ASP A 208 -10.73 -3.85 -11.13
C ASP A 208 -10.28 -4.94 -12.13
N PRO A 209 -9.69 -4.54 -13.27
CA PRO A 209 -9.23 -5.45 -14.31
C PRO A 209 -7.82 -6.01 -14.08
N VAL A 210 -7.06 -5.41 -13.15
CA VAL A 210 -5.71 -5.80 -12.72
C VAL A 210 -5.82 -6.84 -11.62
N ALA A 211 -6.45 -6.49 -10.50
CA ALA A 211 -6.71 -7.39 -9.39
C ALA A 211 -8.04 -8.12 -9.59
N ARG A 212 -8.05 -9.09 -10.49
CA ARG A 212 -9.25 -9.88 -10.77
C ARG A 212 -9.72 -10.64 -9.53
N ARG A 213 -11.03 -10.88 -9.43
CA ARG A 213 -11.62 -11.63 -8.31
C ARG A 213 -10.94 -12.98 -8.07
N SER A 214 -10.74 -13.76 -9.14
CA SER A 214 -10.08 -15.07 -9.06
C SER A 214 -8.67 -14.98 -8.47
N TRP A 215 -7.93 -13.91 -8.80
CA TRP A 215 -6.60 -13.67 -8.25
C TRP A 215 -6.68 -13.32 -6.77
N CYS A 216 -7.57 -12.42 -6.39
CA CYS A 216 -7.74 -12.01 -5.00
C CYS A 216 -8.16 -13.17 -4.09
N VAL A 217 -9.08 -14.03 -4.56
CA VAL A 217 -9.48 -15.27 -3.86
C VAL A 217 -8.30 -16.22 -3.69
N LYS A 218 -7.47 -16.38 -4.73
CA LYS A 218 -6.27 -17.23 -4.66
C LYS A 218 -5.30 -16.72 -3.58
N LEU A 219 -5.04 -15.41 -3.55
CA LEU A 219 -4.16 -14.78 -2.56
C LEU A 219 -4.70 -14.88 -1.14
N SER A 220 -5.99 -14.62 -0.92
CA SER A 220 -6.60 -14.74 0.41
C SER A 220 -6.59 -16.19 0.91
N THR A 221 -6.67 -17.16 0.00
CA THR A 221 -6.60 -18.59 0.36
C THR A 221 -5.16 -19.05 0.65
N ALA A 222 -4.15 -18.41 0.04
CA ALA A 222 -2.74 -18.74 0.27
C ALA A 222 -2.25 -18.25 1.65
N ALA A 223 -2.79 -17.16 2.18
CA ALA A 223 -2.45 -16.66 3.51
C ALA A 223 -3.06 -17.54 4.61
N GLN A 224 -2.33 -17.76 5.70
CA GLN A 224 -2.78 -18.59 6.82
C GLN A 224 -4.06 -18.05 7.49
N GLN A 225 -4.19 -16.72 7.53
CA GLN A 225 -5.33 -15.99 8.10
C GLN A 225 -5.86 -14.98 7.10
N GLY A 226 -6.17 -15.44 5.89
CA GLY A 226 -6.61 -14.58 4.79
C GLY A 226 -8.13 -14.39 4.70
N SER A 227 -8.53 -13.15 4.40
CA SER A 227 -9.89 -12.79 4.02
C SER A 227 -9.89 -11.97 2.73
N MET A 228 -11.05 -11.82 2.12
CA MET A 228 -11.24 -11.01 0.92
C MET A 228 -12.48 -10.14 1.08
N ASP A 229 -12.40 -8.89 0.62
CA ASP A 229 -13.54 -8.00 0.51
C ASP A 229 -13.48 -7.17 -0.79
N GLU A 230 -14.59 -6.50 -1.14
CA GLU A 230 -14.72 -5.74 -2.36
C GLU A 230 -15.37 -4.37 -2.17
N VAL A 231 -14.79 -3.34 -2.80
CA VAL A 231 -15.40 -2.02 -2.91
C VAL A 231 -16.28 -1.96 -4.17
N LEU A 232 -17.59 -1.91 -3.95
CA LEU A 232 -18.58 -1.99 -5.02
C LEU A 232 -18.43 -0.86 -6.06
N GLY A 233 -18.40 -1.27 -7.33
CA GLY A 233 -18.43 -0.37 -8.49
C GLY A 233 -17.11 0.31 -8.81
N GLN A 234 -16.03 0.03 -8.08
CA GLN A 234 -14.74 0.69 -8.21
C GLN A 234 -13.74 -0.06 -9.10
N GLY A 235 -12.83 0.69 -9.71
CA GLY A 235 -11.68 0.21 -10.48
C GLY A 235 -10.47 -0.08 -9.59
N HIS A 236 -9.27 -0.04 -10.16
CA HIS A 236 -8.03 -0.34 -9.45
C HIS A 236 -7.69 0.69 -8.37
N VAL A 237 -7.93 1.98 -8.61
CA VAL A 237 -7.49 3.10 -7.75
C VAL A 237 -8.57 3.52 -6.74
N PHE A 238 -9.24 2.52 -6.13
CA PHE A 238 -10.41 2.72 -5.29
C PHE A 238 -10.14 3.50 -3.99
N GLN A 239 -8.89 3.49 -3.50
CA GLN A 239 -8.41 4.36 -2.42
C GLN A 239 -8.52 5.86 -2.73
N HIS A 240 -8.60 6.22 -4.02
CA HIS A 240 -8.75 7.59 -4.47
C HIS A 240 -10.19 7.94 -4.85
N THR A 241 -10.88 7.02 -5.53
CA THR A 241 -12.24 7.23 -6.05
C THR A 241 -13.32 6.98 -5.00
N ALA A 242 -13.09 6.05 -4.07
CA ALA A 242 -13.98 5.71 -2.97
C ALA A 242 -13.22 5.62 -1.62
N PRO A 243 -12.55 6.71 -1.19
CA PRO A 243 -11.68 6.70 0.00
C PRO A 243 -12.45 6.35 1.28
N VAL A 244 -13.68 6.86 1.45
CA VAL A 244 -14.52 6.60 2.62
C VAL A 244 -14.87 5.11 2.70
N ALA A 245 -15.38 4.52 1.61
CA ALA A 245 -15.73 3.10 1.57
C ALA A 245 -14.49 2.22 1.78
N SER A 246 -13.34 2.61 1.22
CA SER A 246 -12.07 1.92 1.43
C SER A 246 -11.63 1.96 2.89
N ALA A 247 -11.69 3.14 3.53
CA ALA A 247 -11.34 3.31 4.94
C ALA A 247 -12.29 2.54 5.87
N GLN A 248 -13.59 2.50 5.54
CA GLN A 248 -14.59 1.72 6.27
C GLN A 248 -14.35 0.22 6.17
N ALA A 249 -14.07 -0.31 4.97
CA ALA A 249 -13.72 -1.71 4.77
C ALA A 249 -12.46 -2.10 5.56
N ILE A 250 -11.42 -1.27 5.47
CA ILE A 250 -10.15 -1.50 6.19
C ILE A 250 -10.35 -1.44 7.71
N SER A 251 -10.88 -0.34 8.23
CA SER A 251 -11.04 -0.17 9.69
C SER A 251 -12.08 -1.10 10.29
N GLY A 252 -13.13 -1.45 9.54
CA GLY A 252 -14.11 -2.46 9.92
C GLY A 252 -13.48 -3.84 10.03
N TRP A 253 -12.74 -4.26 9.01
CA TRP A 253 -12.03 -5.54 9.03
C TRP A 253 -10.97 -5.61 10.12
N VAL A 254 -10.16 -4.57 10.27
CA VAL A 254 -9.12 -4.48 11.30
C VAL A 254 -9.70 -4.63 12.72
N ARG A 255 -10.84 -3.99 12.99
CA ARG A 255 -11.58 -4.18 14.26
C ARG A 255 -12.09 -5.61 14.43
N ALA A 256 -12.49 -6.28 13.35
CA ALA A 256 -13.03 -7.63 13.40
C ALA A 256 -11.96 -8.72 13.62
N VAL A 257 -10.70 -8.45 13.27
CA VAL A 257 -9.58 -9.40 13.44
C VAL A 257 -8.76 -9.16 14.72
N ASP A 258 -9.30 -8.37 15.67
CA ASP A 258 -8.65 -8.01 16.95
C ASP A 258 -7.20 -7.49 16.80
N GLY A 259 -6.89 -6.94 15.62
CA GLY A 259 -5.55 -6.85 15.06
C GLY A 259 -4.62 -5.81 15.67
N PHE A 260 -4.65 -5.57 16.98
CA PHE A 260 -3.64 -4.75 17.66
C PHE A 260 -3.15 -5.26 19.02
N GLY A 261 -3.62 -6.44 19.47
CA GLY A 261 -2.97 -7.12 20.61
C GLY A 261 -2.94 -6.34 21.92
N VAL A 262 -3.95 -5.50 22.20
CA VAL A 262 -4.17 -4.95 23.54
C VAL A 262 -5.28 -5.78 24.20
N PRO A 263 -4.96 -6.67 25.15
CA PRO A 263 -5.99 -7.14 26.09
C PRO A 263 -6.52 -5.94 26.88
N ALA A 264 -7.82 -5.93 27.16
CA ALA A 264 -8.44 -4.99 28.11
C ALA A 264 -7.79 -5.05 29.50
#